data_AF-A0A920VFA7-F1
#
_entry.id   AF-A0A920VFA7-F1
#
_cell.length_a   1.000
_cell.length_b   1.000
_cell.length_c   1.000
_cell.angle_alpha   90.00
_cell.angle_beta   90.00
_cell.angle_gamma   90.00
#
_symmetry.space_group_name_H-M   'P 1'
#
loop_
_entity.id
_entity.type
_entity.pdbx_description
1 polymer ?
#
loop_
_entity_poly.entity_id
_entity_poly.type
_entity_poly.pdbx_seq_one_letter_code
_entity_poly.pdbx_strand_id
1 'polypeptide(L)'
;MICAHYAGIDNRVPEFLATREISLGDFVLTGGELPAMALIDAVSRLVPGVIGLMENVTEDSISSGLLQHPLYTRPAEYRGMETPEILLSGHHSNIERWRREQSLQRTLERRPDLLLTAELSATDLEYLKTLGYEQVNETE
;
A
#
# COMPACT_ATOMS: atom_id res chain seq x y z
N MET A 1 -0.30 20.56 14.22
CA MET A 1 0.71 20.45 13.14
C MET A 1 1.14 21.85 12.75
N ILE A 2 2.42 22.06 12.44
CA ILE A 2 2.92 23.36 11.96
C ILE A 2 3.01 23.27 10.43
N CYS A 3 2.23 24.09 9.73
CA CYS A 3 2.24 24.17 8.27
C CYS A 3 3.02 25.41 7.85
N ALA A 4 4.22 25.20 7.30
CA ALA A 4 5.05 26.28 6.78
C ALA A 4 4.58 26.73 5.38
N HIS A 5 4.87 27.99 5.04
CA HIS A 5 4.64 28.60 3.72
C HIS A 5 5.92 29.29 3.23
N TYR A 6 5.90 29.72 1.97
CA TYR A 6 7.01 30.44 1.34
C TYR A 6 8.31 29.61 1.34
N ALA A 7 9.44 30.18 1.78
CA ALA A 7 10.71 29.48 1.88
C ALA A 7 10.82 28.59 3.13
N GLY A 8 9.83 28.61 4.02
CA GLY A 8 9.82 27.84 5.26
C GLY A 8 9.54 28.70 6.49
N ILE A 9 10.04 28.23 7.62
CA ILE A 9 9.91 28.89 8.93
C ILE A 9 11.31 29.11 9.52
N ASP A 10 11.40 29.99 10.51
CA ASP A 10 12.65 30.23 11.24
C ASP A 10 13.20 28.93 11.83
N ASN A 11 14.51 28.68 11.68
CA ASN A 11 15.13 27.41 12.07
C ASN A 11 15.04 27.12 13.58
N ARG A 12 14.81 28.13 14.42
CA ARG A 12 14.55 27.93 15.84
C ARG A 12 13.25 27.16 16.12
N VAL A 13 12.33 27.13 15.16
CA VAL A 13 11.09 26.35 15.29
C VAL A 13 11.37 24.84 15.21
N PRO A 14 12.00 24.28 14.16
CA PRO A 14 12.38 22.88 14.17
C PRO A 14 13.40 22.54 15.27
N GLU A 15 14.33 23.44 15.60
CA GLU A 15 15.34 23.18 16.64
C GLU A 15 14.78 23.08 18.07
N PHE A 16 13.80 23.93 18.44
CA PHE A 16 13.37 24.08 19.84
C PHE A 16 11.89 23.82 20.10
N LEU A 17 11.03 23.88 19.08
CA LEU A 17 9.57 23.79 19.25
C LEU A 17 8.98 22.54 18.61
N ALA A 18 9.51 22.08 17.47
CA ALA A 18 9.04 20.88 16.81
C ALA A 18 9.65 19.63 17.46
N THR A 19 8.87 18.56 17.54
CA THR A 19 9.36 17.26 18.02
C THR A 19 9.83 16.37 16.87
N ARG A 20 9.24 16.53 15.69
CA ARG A 20 9.51 15.73 14.50
C ARG A 20 9.31 16.56 13.25
N GLU A 21 10.16 16.31 12.27
CA GLU A 21 9.98 16.74 10.89
C GLU A 21 9.53 15.54 10.07
N ILE A 22 8.51 15.71 9.24
CA ILE A 22 7.90 14.64 8.45
C ILE A 22 7.76 15.15 7.02
N SER A 23 8.36 14.43 6.07
CA SER A 23 8.13 14.63 4.64
C SER A 23 7.01 13.73 4.14
N LEU A 24 6.21 14.22 3.19
CA LEU A 24 5.21 13.40 2.50
C LEU A 24 5.85 12.53 1.40
N GLY A 25 7.00 12.95 0.86
CA GLY A 25 7.75 12.27 -0.18
C GLY A 25 8.78 13.17 -0.86
N ASP A 26 9.52 12.63 -1.82
CA ASP A 26 10.63 13.32 -2.50
C ASP A 26 10.14 14.26 -3.61
N PHE A 27 9.38 15.29 -3.21
CA PHE A 27 8.88 16.35 -4.07
C PHE A 27 8.60 17.63 -3.25
N VAL A 28 8.45 18.76 -3.94
CA VAL A 28 8.24 20.07 -3.31
C VAL A 28 6.79 20.53 -3.50
N LEU A 29 6.17 21.01 -2.42
CA LEU A 29 4.84 21.62 -2.41
C LEU A 29 4.93 23.10 -2.04
N THR A 30 3.87 23.86 -2.31
CA THR A 30 3.80 25.29 -1.99
C THR A 30 3.62 25.60 -0.51
N GLY A 31 3.19 24.62 0.30
CA GLY A 31 2.91 24.76 1.72
C GLY A 31 2.66 23.42 2.41
N GLY A 32 2.59 23.46 3.74
CA GLY A 32 2.47 22.28 4.61
C GLY A 32 1.06 21.71 4.80
N GLU A 33 0.01 22.33 4.23
CA GLU A 33 -1.38 21.91 4.44
C GLU A 33 -1.67 20.52 3.87
N LEU A 34 -1.24 20.24 2.63
CA LEU A 34 -1.49 18.94 2.01
C LEU A 34 -0.77 17.79 2.74
N PRO A 35 0.53 17.90 3.11
CA PRO A 35 1.18 16.92 4.00
C PRO A 35 0.45 16.74 5.32
N ALA A 36 -0.02 17.84 5.93
CA ALA A 36 -0.74 17.76 7.20
C ALA A 36 -2.07 17.02 7.06
N MET A 37 -2.86 17.32 6.03
CA MET A 37 -4.11 16.62 5.76
C MET A 37 -3.89 15.15 5.41
N ALA A 38 -2.86 14.83 4.63
CA ALA A 38 -2.51 13.44 4.31
C ALA A 38 -2.12 12.65 5.57
N LEU A 39 -1.33 13.25 6.47
CA LEU A 39 -0.97 12.61 7.74
C LEU A 39 -2.20 12.42 8.64
N ILE A 40 -3.05 13.46 8.76
CA ILE A 40 -4.29 13.38 9.55
C ILE A 40 -5.18 12.26 9.00
N ASP A 41 -5.43 12.22 7.70
CA ASP A 41 -6.22 11.17 7.06
C ASP A 41 -5.64 9.78 7.39
N ALA A 42 -4.38 9.53 7.03
CA ALA A 42 -3.73 8.24 7.23
C ALA A 42 -3.76 7.76 8.69
N VAL A 43 -3.53 8.65 9.66
CA VAL A 43 -3.54 8.30 11.09
C VAL A 43 -4.97 8.15 11.63
N SER A 44 -5.92 8.98 11.21
CA SER A 44 -7.32 8.90 11.65
C SER A 44 -7.95 7.56 11.30
N ARG A 45 -7.54 6.93 10.18
CA ARG A 45 -7.96 5.58 9.78
C ARG A 45 -7.67 4.50 10.83
N LEU A 46 -6.66 4.73 11.68
CA LEU A 46 -6.23 3.79 12.74
C LEU A 46 -7.03 3.96 14.03
N VAL A 47 -7.87 5.00 14.14
CA VAL A 47 -8.68 5.25 15.33
C VAL A 47 -9.94 4.37 15.28
N PRO A 48 -10.22 3.56 16.32
CA PRO A 48 -11.39 2.71 16.36
C PRO A 48 -12.70 3.49 16.13
N GLY A 49 -13.53 3.00 15.21
CA GLY A 49 -14.83 3.61 14.88
C GLY A 49 -14.78 4.67 13.76
N VAL A 50 -13.60 5.04 13.26
CA VAL A 50 -13.49 5.92 12.08
C VAL A 50 -13.70 5.14 10.78
N ILE A 51 -13.02 3.99 10.65
CA ILE A 51 -13.27 3.02 9.59
C ILE A 51 -14.07 1.86 10.18
N GLY A 52 -15.04 1.34 9.41
CA GLY A 52 -15.95 0.27 9.83
C GLY A 52 -15.24 -0.93 10.45
N LEU A 53 -14.78 -1.88 9.64
CA LEU A 53 -14.02 -3.04 10.12
C LEU A 53 -12.52 -2.73 10.09
N MET A 54 -11.84 -2.97 11.21
CA MET A 54 -10.38 -2.78 11.32
C MET A 54 -9.58 -3.73 10.42
N GLU A 55 -10.14 -4.89 10.08
CA GLU A 55 -9.57 -5.85 9.13
C GLU A 55 -9.26 -5.19 7.77
N ASN A 56 -10.11 -4.25 7.33
CA ASN A 56 -9.89 -3.50 6.10
C ASN A 56 -8.61 -2.65 6.16
N VAL A 57 -8.19 -2.21 7.34
CA VAL A 57 -6.99 -1.38 7.52
C VAL A 57 -5.73 -2.24 7.51
N THR A 58 -5.81 -3.46 8.04
CA THR A 58 -4.70 -4.42 8.06
C THR A 58 -4.47 -5.10 6.71
N GLU A 59 -5.55 -5.33 5.94
CA GLU A 59 -5.48 -5.93 4.61
C GLU A 59 -5.14 -4.94 3.48
N ASP A 60 -5.08 -3.64 3.80
CA ASP A 60 -4.73 -2.61 2.84
C ASP A 60 -3.30 -2.77 2.29
N SER A 61 -3.10 -2.14 1.13
CA SER A 61 -1.76 -2.06 0.53
C SER A 61 -0.78 -1.45 1.52
N ILE A 62 0.48 -1.92 1.49
CA ILE A 62 1.58 -1.46 2.35
C ILE A 62 1.42 -1.89 3.82
N SER A 63 0.21 -1.82 4.40
CA SER A 63 -0.08 -2.38 5.74
C SER A 63 0.21 -3.88 5.80
N SER A 64 -0.18 -4.60 4.75
CA SER A 64 0.08 -6.04 4.58
C SER A 64 1.49 -6.37 4.06
N GLY A 65 2.31 -5.36 3.75
CA GLY A 65 3.61 -5.53 3.08
C GLY A 65 3.55 -5.77 1.58
N LEU A 66 2.35 -5.89 0.97
CA LEU A 66 2.16 -6.07 -0.46
C LEU A 66 1.22 -5.00 -1.05
N LEU A 67 1.19 -4.90 -2.39
CA LEU A 67 0.17 -4.12 -3.11
C LEU A 67 -1.13 -4.92 -3.23
N GLN A 68 -2.28 -4.26 -3.09
CA GLN A 68 -3.58 -4.92 -3.20
C GLN A 68 -3.84 -5.47 -4.60
N HIS A 69 -4.48 -6.64 -4.64
CA HIS A 69 -4.96 -7.29 -5.85
C HIS A 69 -5.95 -6.39 -6.62
N PRO A 70 -6.17 -6.61 -7.93
CA PRO A 70 -7.16 -5.85 -8.68
C PRO A 70 -8.57 -6.11 -8.16
N LEU A 71 -9.39 -5.07 -8.18
CA LEU A 71 -10.79 -5.09 -7.72
C LEU A 71 -11.71 -5.02 -8.93
N TYR A 72 -12.74 -5.87 -8.92
CA TYR A 72 -13.77 -5.92 -9.94
C TYR A 72 -15.13 -5.72 -9.28
N THR A 73 -16.04 -5.07 -9.99
CA THR A 73 -17.41 -4.83 -9.53
C THR A 73 -18.37 -4.99 -10.71
N ARG A 74 -19.67 -4.98 -10.44
CA ARG A 74 -20.69 -5.11 -11.47
C ARG A 74 -20.61 -3.95 -12.48
N PRO A 75 -20.91 -4.19 -13.77
CA PRO A 75 -21.32 -5.46 -14.38
C PRO A 75 -20.16 -6.44 -14.62
N ALA A 76 -20.47 -7.73 -14.83
CA ALA A 76 -19.44 -8.76 -15.06
C ALA A 76 -18.64 -8.53 -16.35
N GLU A 77 -19.25 -7.93 -17.37
CA GLU A 77 -18.61 -7.47 -18.59
C GLU A 77 -18.87 -5.98 -18.78
N TYR A 78 -17.81 -5.20 -18.99
CA TYR A 78 -17.91 -3.78 -19.31
C TYR A 78 -17.12 -3.47 -20.58
N ARG A 79 -17.82 -3.14 -21.67
CA ARG A 79 -17.23 -2.80 -22.98
C ARG A 79 -16.31 -3.92 -23.54
N GLY A 80 -16.72 -5.18 -23.43
CA GLY A 80 -15.90 -6.33 -23.86
C GLY A 80 -14.75 -6.69 -22.91
N MET A 81 -14.60 -6.00 -21.77
CA MET A 81 -13.67 -6.38 -20.72
C MET A 81 -14.40 -7.23 -19.69
N GLU A 82 -14.05 -8.50 -19.63
CA GLU A 82 -14.65 -9.48 -18.73
C GLU A 82 -13.97 -9.48 -17.36
N THR A 83 -14.77 -9.70 -16.32
CA THR A 83 -14.28 -10.03 -14.98
C THR A 83 -13.68 -11.43 -15.02
N PRO A 84 -12.51 -11.68 -14.40
CA PRO A 84 -11.93 -13.01 -14.32
C PRO A 84 -12.94 -14.06 -13.85
N GLU A 85 -13.12 -15.14 -14.60
CA GLU A 85 -14.12 -16.19 -14.32
C GLU A 85 -14.02 -16.73 -12.88
N ILE A 86 -12.81 -16.80 -12.34
CA ILE A 86 -12.56 -17.25 -10.97
C ILE A 86 -13.32 -16.41 -9.92
N LEU A 87 -13.47 -15.10 -10.16
CA LEU A 87 -14.23 -14.20 -9.28
C LEU A 87 -15.74 -14.39 -9.39
N LEU A 88 -16.21 -15.00 -10.48
CA LEU A 88 -17.62 -15.34 -10.71
C LEU A 88 -17.97 -16.74 -10.20
N SER A 89 -16.97 -17.53 -9.85
CA SER A 89 -17.12 -18.96 -9.53
C SER A 89 -17.74 -19.27 -8.16
N GLY A 90 -17.68 -18.32 -7.21
CA GLY A 90 -18.10 -18.54 -5.82
C GLY A 90 -17.18 -19.44 -4.99
N HIS A 91 -16.08 -19.95 -5.57
CA HIS A 91 -15.10 -20.77 -4.87
C HIS A 91 -14.15 -19.91 -4.04
N HIS A 92 -14.54 -19.62 -2.80
CA HIS A 92 -13.82 -18.74 -1.87
C HIS A 92 -12.33 -19.05 -1.76
N SER A 93 -11.94 -20.33 -1.61
CA SER A 93 -10.53 -20.72 -1.51
C SER A 93 -9.71 -20.42 -2.77
N ASN A 94 -10.32 -20.57 -3.95
CA ASN A 94 -9.66 -20.27 -5.22
C ASN A 94 -9.59 -18.76 -5.47
N ILE A 95 -10.61 -18.01 -5.03
CA ILE A 95 -10.62 -16.56 -5.08
C ILE A 95 -9.52 -15.98 -4.20
N GLU A 96 -9.37 -16.45 -2.96
CA GLU A 96 -8.32 -16.00 -2.06
C GLU A 96 -6.91 -16.30 -2.60
N ARG A 97 -6.72 -17.50 -3.15
CA ARG A 97 -5.45 -17.84 -3.84
C ARG A 97 -5.17 -16.89 -4.99
N TRP A 98 -6.15 -16.66 -5.86
CA TRP A 98 -6.00 -15.76 -7.00
C TRP A 98 -5.71 -14.32 -6.54
N ARG A 99 -6.37 -13.83 -5.48
CA ARG A 99 -6.11 -12.50 -4.90
C ARG A 99 -4.67 -12.40 -4.41
N ARG A 100 -4.17 -13.40 -3.69
CA ARG A 100 -2.79 -13.46 -3.21
C ARG A 100 -1.79 -13.45 -4.37
N GLU A 101 -1.99 -14.31 -5.37
CA GLU A 101 -1.15 -14.39 -6.57
C GLU A 101 -1.11 -13.04 -7.32
N GLN A 102 -2.26 -12.40 -7.54
CA GLN A 102 -2.31 -11.09 -8.20
C GLN A 102 -1.67 -9.97 -7.38
N SER A 103 -1.78 -10.02 -6.05
CA SER A 103 -1.09 -9.10 -5.14
C SER A 103 0.43 -9.24 -5.26
N LEU A 104 0.94 -10.47 -5.26
CA LEU A 104 2.37 -10.77 -5.45
C LEU A 104 2.88 -10.31 -6.81
N GLN A 105 2.18 -10.68 -7.89
CA GLN A 105 2.53 -10.29 -9.25
C GLN A 105 2.61 -8.77 -9.38
N ARG A 106 1.57 -8.06 -8.92
CA ARG A 106 1.52 -6.58 -8.98
C ARG A 106 2.61 -5.92 -8.15
N THR A 107 2.95 -6.51 -7.01
CA THR A 107 4.04 -6.02 -6.16
C THR A 107 5.38 -6.20 -6.86
N LEU A 108 5.65 -7.38 -7.42
CA LEU A 108 6.86 -7.65 -8.21
C LEU A 108 7.03 -6.67 -9.39
N GLU A 109 5.94 -6.41 -10.12
CA GLU A 109 5.96 -5.53 -11.30
C GLU A 109 6.17 -4.05 -10.98
N ARG A 110 5.63 -3.56 -9.85
CA ARG A 110 5.53 -2.11 -9.57
C ARG A 110 6.34 -1.62 -8.40
N ARG A 111 6.51 -2.45 -7.37
CA ARG A 111 7.20 -2.15 -6.11
C ARG A 111 7.95 -3.39 -5.61
N PRO A 112 8.91 -3.92 -6.39
CA PRO A 112 9.65 -5.13 -6.01
C PRO A 112 10.41 -4.96 -4.70
N ASP A 113 10.73 -3.72 -4.32
CA ASP A 113 11.35 -3.36 -3.04
C ASP A 113 10.51 -3.81 -1.83
N LEU A 114 9.17 -3.84 -1.95
CA LEU A 114 8.30 -4.31 -0.87
C LEU A 114 8.44 -5.82 -0.60
N LEU A 115 8.85 -6.62 -1.60
CA LEU A 115 9.03 -8.07 -1.44
C LEU A 115 10.22 -8.43 -0.55
N LEU A 116 11.15 -7.50 -0.33
CA LEU A 116 12.33 -7.71 0.53
C LEU A 116 11.93 -7.85 2.00
N THR A 117 10.88 -7.14 2.42
CA THR A 117 10.41 -7.11 3.82
C THR A 117 9.04 -7.75 4.01
N ALA A 118 8.39 -8.22 2.93
CA ALA A 118 7.08 -8.85 3.00
C ALA A 118 7.15 -10.24 3.65
N GLU A 119 6.12 -10.59 4.43
CA GLU A 119 5.94 -11.95 4.93
C GLU A 119 5.43 -12.86 3.80
N LEU A 120 6.35 -13.67 3.26
CA LEU A 120 6.10 -14.58 2.14
C LEU A 120 6.08 -16.04 2.62
N SER A 121 5.01 -16.76 2.29
CA SER A 121 4.91 -18.20 2.53
C SER A 121 5.71 -18.98 1.48
N ALA A 122 5.94 -20.28 1.73
CA ALA A 122 6.61 -21.15 0.77
C ALA A 122 5.90 -21.19 -0.60
N THR A 123 4.56 -21.17 -0.59
CA THR A 123 3.74 -21.13 -1.81
C THR A 123 3.85 -19.78 -2.54
N ASP A 124 3.96 -18.67 -1.81
CA ASP A 124 4.16 -17.35 -2.42
C ASP A 124 5.50 -17.29 -3.14
N LEU A 125 6.57 -17.82 -2.52
CA LEU A 125 7.90 -17.89 -3.11
C LEU A 125 7.94 -18.81 -4.33
N GLU A 126 7.24 -19.93 -4.30
CA GLU A 126 7.11 -20.83 -5.45
C GLU A 126 6.41 -20.12 -6.62
N TYR A 127 5.31 -19.42 -6.36
CA TYR A 127 4.60 -18.64 -7.38
C TYR A 127 5.47 -17.50 -7.93
N LEU A 128 6.13 -16.72 -7.06
CA LEU A 128 7.02 -15.63 -7.45
C LEU A 128 8.19 -16.13 -8.32
N LYS A 129 8.76 -17.32 -8.04
CA LYS A 129 9.78 -17.95 -8.89
C LYS A 129 9.26 -18.24 -10.30
N THR A 130 7.98 -18.62 -10.45
CA THR A 130 7.38 -18.82 -11.79
C THR A 130 7.30 -17.51 -12.58
N LEU A 131 7.26 -16.36 -11.89
CA LEU A 131 7.30 -15.02 -12.47
C LEU A 131 8.73 -14.47 -12.67
N GLY A 132 9.77 -15.27 -12.36
CA GLY A 132 11.16 -14.87 -12.50
C GLY A 132 11.72 -14.07 -11.31
N TYR A 133 11.07 -14.08 -10.15
CA TYR A 133 11.63 -13.49 -8.94
C TYR A 133 12.79 -14.35 -8.41
N GLU A 134 13.96 -13.75 -8.33
CA GLU A 134 15.13 -14.30 -7.65
C GLU A 134 15.30 -13.59 -6.32
N GLN A 135 15.17 -14.33 -5.22
CA GLN A 135 15.33 -13.76 -3.89
C GLN A 135 16.78 -13.32 -3.70
N VAL A 136 16.99 -12.02 -3.61
CA VAL A 136 18.29 -11.45 -3.28
C VAL A 136 18.52 -11.76 -1.81
N ASN A 137 19.36 -12.76 -1.52
CA ASN A 137 19.86 -12.97 -0.17
C ASN A 137 20.75 -11.76 0.14
N GLU A 138 20.37 -10.95 1.13
CA GLU A 138 21.30 -10.01 1.77
C GLU A 138 22.45 -10.83 2.37
N THR A 139 23.50 -10.99 1.58
CA THR A 139 24.81 -11.44 2.04
C THR A 139 25.74 -10.27 1.77
N GLU A 140 25.80 -9.34 2.73
CA GLU A 140 26.97 -8.55 3.16
C GLU A 140 26.57 -7.49 4.21
#